data_AF-A0A4R5HFQ4-F1
#
_entry.id   AF-A0A4R5HFQ4-F1
#
_cell.length_a   1.000
_cell.length_b   1.000
_cell.length_c   1.000
_cell.angle_alpha   90.00
_cell.angle_beta   90.00
_cell.angle_gamma   90.00
#
_symmetry.space_group_name_H-M   'P 1'
#
loop_
_entity.id
_entity.type
_entity.pdbx_description
1 polymer ?
#
loop_
_entity_poly.entity_id
_entity_poly.type
_entity_poly.pdbx_seq_one_letter_code
_entity_poly.pdbx_strand_id
1 'polypeptide(L)'
;MMLNKAWKPLHQYFLALDKIYASLASEEFSASLAPIVSPNIDSETLAEIEQATQEQQLLEVTDYFNDVQTKLIDNLELCRENLAPLVTKRELDYVIAALTIHCDETLLTTILNRIFSKLECHCESKLHTPLFRVKSQWPSLQRSQLQCRDGGELFYEQLNELLSQSASYALAIEVHYFCLKQGFLGQYVNAPHEVDRLLDKLAKAITKNHSAYIAPQAIDALTENDERFGQNTKKEPKIGGDHAITP
;
A
#
# COMPACT_ATOMS: atom_id res chain seq x y z
N MET A 1 -14.29 -13.91 7.75
CA MET A 1 -13.89 -12.83 6.83
C MET A 1 -13.21 -13.51 5.65
N MET A 2 -13.91 -13.71 4.52
CA MET A 2 -13.28 -14.31 3.34
C MET A 2 -12.24 -13.32 2.83
N LEU A 3 -10.98 -13.57 3.17
CA LEU A 3 -9.83 -12.78 2.71
C LEU A 3 -9.84 -12.83 1.19
N ASN A 4 -10.23 -11.71 0.55
CA ASN A 4 -10.05 -11.51 -0.88
C ASN A 4 -8.59 -11.90 -1.21
N LYS A 5 -8.41 -12.85 -2.13
CA LYS A 5 -7.08 -13.39 -2.48
C LYS A 5 -6.09 -12.28 -2.86
N ALA A 6 -6.61 -11.13 -3.32
CA ALA A 6 -5.84 -9.93 -3.63
C ALA A 6 -5.20 -9.25 -2.42
N TRP A 7 -5.68 -9.49 -1.19
CA TRP A 7 -5.04 -8.96 0.01
C TRP A 7 -3.72 -9.64 0.35
N LYS A 8 -3.47 -10.87 -0.13
CA LYS A 8 -2.20 -11.55 0.13
C LYS A 8 -1.01 -10.80 -0.51
N PRO A 9 -1.03 -10.44 -1.81
CA PRO A 9 -0.01 -9.58 -2.40
C PRO A 9 0.15 -8.22 -1.71
N LEU A 10 -0.96 -7.56 -1.33
CA LEU A 10 -0.93 -6.28 -0.63
C LEU A 10 -0.28 -6.39 0.75
N HIS A 11 -0.61 -7.45 1.50
CA HIS A 11 0.00 -7.69 2.81
C HIS A 11 1.50 -7.92 2.69
N GLN A 12 1.94 -8.69 1.69
CA GLN A 12 3.36 -8.88 1.41
C GLN A 12 4.06 -7.56 1.06
N TYR A 13 3.42 -6.73 0.24
CA TYR A 13 3.91 -5.39 -0.09
C TYR A 13 4.10 -4.54 1.18
N PHE A 14 3.11 -4.46 2.07
CA PHE A 14 3.21 -3.67 3.29
C PHE A 14 4.26 -4.21 4.26
N LEU A 15 4.38 -5.54 4.41
CA LEU A 15 5.44 -6.14 5.23
C LEU A 15 6.85 -5.82 4.72
N ALA A 16 7.04 -5.80 3.40
CA ALA A 16 8.31 -5.39 2.81
C ALA A 16 8.56 -3.89 3.00
N LEU A 17 7.52 -3.07 2.87
CA LEU A 17 7.58 -1.63 3.10
C LEU A 17 7.98 -1.31 4.55
N ASP A 18 7.36 -1.97 5.52
CA ASP A 18 7.68 -1.81 6.95
C ASP A 18 9.15 -2.15 7.24
N LYS A 19 9.72 -3.17 6.58
CA LYS A 19 11.14 -3.51 6.73
C LYS A 19 12.06 -2.42 6.18
N ILE A 20 11.73 -1.86 5.02
CA ILE A 20 12.48 -0.76 4.41
C ILE A 20 12.39 0.48 5.30
N TYR A 21 11.21 0.79 5.83
CA TYR A 21 11.01 1.92 6.72
C TYR A 21 11.73 1.74 8.06
N ALA A 22 11.72 0.53 8.62
CA ALA A 22 12.48 0.21 9.82
C ALA A 22 13.99 0.37 9.61
N SER A 23 14.54 -0.01 8.43
CA SER A 23 15.97 0.19 8.16
C SER A 23 16.32 1.68 8.05
N LEU A 24 15.46 2.49 7.43
CA LEU A 24 15.63 3.95 7.36
C LEU A 24 15.56 4.61 8.74
N ALA A 25 14.69 4.12 9.62
CA ALA A 25 14.48 4.67 10.96
C ALA A 25 15.51 4.20 12.00
N SER A 26 16.44 3.33 11.61
CA SER A 26 17.44 2.74 12.51
C SER A 26 18.41 3.80 13.07
N GLU A 27 18.88 3.57 14.30
CA GLU A 27 19.90 4.41 14.91
C GLU A 27 21.25 4.28 14.21
N GLU A 28 21.55 3.10 13.65
CA GLU A 28 22.77 2.86 12.86
C GLU A 28 22.86 3.81 11.66
N PHE A 29 21.76 3.96 10.91
CA PHE A 29 21.71 4.91 9.80
C PHE A 29 21.79 6.36 10.27
N SER A 30 21.15 6.70 11.39
CA SER A 30 21.25 8.05 11.96
C SER A 30 22.68 8.37 12.41
N ALA A 31 23.41 7.37 12.93
CA ALA A 31 24.79 7.50 13.36
C ALA A 31 25.77 7.63 12.19
N SER A 32 25.54 6.93 11.07
CA SER A 32 26.37 7.09 9.86
C SER A 32 26.24 8.48 9.23
N LEU A 33 25.16 9.21 9.54
CA LEU A 33 24.91 10.58 9.10
C LEU A 33 25.45 11.65 10.05
N ALA A 34 25.97 11.28 11.21
CA ALA A 34 26.48 12.25 12.17
C ALA A 34 27.79 12.87 11.65
N PRO A 35 27.95 14.21 11.72
CA PRO A 35 29.17 14.86 11.29
C PRO A 35 30.37 14.35 12.11
N ILE A 36 31.47 14.03 11.41
CA ILE A 36 32.73 13.65 12.04
C ILE A 36 33.38 14.93 12.57
N VAL A 37 33.11 15.27 13.83
CA VAL A 37 33.78 16.41 14.48
C VAL A 37 35.17 15.95 14.91
N SER A 38 36.19 16.26 14.11
CA SER A 38 37.59 16.04 14.50
C SER A 38 38.07 17.18 15.39
N PRO A 39 38.42 16.93 16.66
CA PRO A 39 39.08 17.93 17.47
C PRO A 39 40.56 17.98 17.05
N ASN A 40 41.03 19.16 16.64
CA ASN A 40 42.46 19.54 16.64
C ASN A 40 43.27 19.24 15.35
N ILE A 41 42.96 19.93 14.24
CA ILE A 41 43.83 20.06 13.05
C ILE A 41 43.78 21.50 12.52
N ASP A 42 44.86 21.91 11.87
CA ASP A 42 45.20 23.21 11.31
C ASP A 42 44.17 23.68 10.25
N SER A 43 43.79 24.97 10.28
CA SER A 43 42.61 25.54 9.62
C SER A 43 42.48 25.34 8.10
N GLU A 44 43.57 25.23 7.36
CA GLU A 44 43.54 25.18 5.88
C GLU A 44 43.46 23.74 5.37
N THR A 45 44.22 22.83 5.98
CA THR A 45 44.14 21.38 5.73
C THR A 45 42.83 20.79 6.26
N LEU A 46 42.27 21.37 7.34
CA LEU A 46 40.97 21.00 7.87
C LEU A 46 39.85 21.22 6.84
N ALA A 47 39.88 22.33 6.10
CA ALA A 47 38.83 22.67 5.14
C ALA A 47 38.81 21.71 3.93
N GLU A 48 39.96 21.34 3.40
CA GLU A 48 40.06 20.39 2.29
C GLU A 48 39.66 18.96 2.72
N ILE A 49 40.09 18.53 3.91
CA ILE A 49 39.71 17.23 4.48
C ILE A 49 38.21 17.19 4.80
N GLU A 50 37.67 18.27 5.36
CA GLU A 50 36.25 18.40 5.67
C GLU A 50 35.39 18.36 4.40
N GLN A 51 35.80 19.07 3.34
CA GLN A 51 35.10 19.02 2.06
C GLN A 51 35.13 17.62 1.43
N ALA A 52 36.29 16.98 1.37
CA ALA A 52 36.42 15.62 0.83
C ALA A 52 35.58 14.60 1.63
N THR A 53 35.56 14.75 2.96
CA THR A 53 34.74 13.91 3.85
C THR A 53 33.25 14.12 3.61
N GLN A 54 32.81 15.38 3.43
CA GLN A 54 31.41 15.71 3.15
C GLN A 54 30.96 15.17 1.78
N GLU A 55 31.80 15.25 0.75
CA GLU A 55 31.51 14.69 -0.57
C GLU A 55 31.40 13.16 -0.55
N GLN A 56 32.30 12.49 0.18
CA GLN A 56 32.23 11.04 0.36
C GLN A 56 30.96 10.64 1.14
N GLN A 57 30.64 11.32 2.23
CA GLN A 57 29.40 11.09 2.97
C GLN A 57 28.17 11.32 2.09
N LEU A 58 28.15 12.38 1.28
CA LEU A 58 27.05 12.62 0.35
C LEU A 58 26.87 11.48 -0.65
N LEU A 59 27.98 10.93 -1.17
CA LEU A 59 27.94 9.79 -2.09
C LEU A 59 27.36 8.54 -1.42
N GLU A 60 27.86 8.17 -0.23
CA GLU A 60 27.40 6.99 0.52
C GLU A 60 25.90 7.09 0.85
N VAL A 61 25.44 8.28 1.25
CA VAL A 61 24.03 8.53 1.54
C VAL A 61 23.19 8.45 0.27
N THR A 62 23.67 9.02 -0.84
CA THR A 62 22.99 8.95 -2.13
C THR A 62 22.84 7.51 -2.61
N ASP A 63 23.89 6.70 -2.53
CA ASP A 63 23.88 5.29 -2.90
C ASP A 63 22.89 4.50 -2.04
N TYR A 64 22.86 4.77 -0.74
CA TYR A 64 21.90 4.15 0.17
C TYR A 64 20.44 4.48 -0.20
N PHE A 65 20.14 5.75 -0.49
CA PHE A 65 18.78 6.14 -0.90
C PHE A 65 18.39 5.59 -2.27
N ASN A 66 19.34 5.45 -3.20
CA ASN A 66 19.12 4.78 -4.48
C ASN A 66 18.76 3.30 -4.27
N ASP A 67 19.49 2.57 -3.40
CA ASP A 67 19.17 1.18 -3.05
C ASP A 67 17.79 1.04 -2.40
N VAL A 68 17.44 1.95 -1.49
CA VAL A 68 16.09 2.02 -0.90
C VAL A 68 15.04 2.23 -1.99
N GLN A 69 15.27 3.14 -2.93
CA GLN A 69 14.35 3.41 -4.02
C GLN A 69 14.17 2.19 -4.93
N THR A 70 15.27 1.50 -5.29
CA THR A 70 15.21 0.26 -6.07
C THR A 70 14.37 -0.79 -5.35
N LYS A 71 14.59 -1.01 -4.05
CA LYS A 71 13.79 -1.95 -3.24
C LYS A 71 12.30 -1.60 -3.22
N LEU A 72 11.96 -0.32 -3.16
CA LEU A 72 10.57 0.14 -3.21
C LEU A 72 9.93 -0.14 -4.56
N ILE A 73 10.64 0.14 -5.66
CA ILE A 73 10.18 -0.14 -7.03
C ILE A 73 9.99 -1.64 -7.23
N ASP A 74 10.98 -2.46 -6.88
CA ASP A 74 10.91 -3.91 -7.01
C ASP A 74 9.73 -4.50 -6.22
N ASN A 75 9.50 -4.00 -4.99
CA ASN A 75 8.37 -4.42 -4.17
C ASN A 75 7.02 -4.02 -4.79
N LEU A 76 6.92 -2.83 -5.39
CA LEU A 76 5.71 -2.35 -6.05
C LEU A 76 5.42 -3.17 -7.31
N GLU A 77 6.43 -3.46 -8.14
CA GLU A 77 6.27 -4.27 -9.34
C GLU A 77 5.93 -5.73 -9.02
N LEU A 78 6.55 -6.32 -7.99
CA LEU A 78 6.15 -7.63 -7.49
C LEU A 78 4.68 -7.63 -7.01
N CYS A 79 4.23 -6.57 -6.35
CA CYS A 79 2.83 -6.42 -5.97
C CYS A 79 1.91 -6.36 -7.20
N ARG A 80 2.31 -5.55 -8.21
CA ARG A 80 1.58 -5.40 -9.48
C ARG A 80 1.43 -6.74 -10.20
N GLU A 81 2.51 -7.49 -10.37
CA GLU A 81 2.50 -8.80 -11.04
C GLU A 81 1.57 -9.80 -10.36
N ASN A 82 1.57 -9.82 -9.03
CA ASN A 82 0.73 -10.73 -8.25
C ASN A 82 -0.75 -10.31 -8.18
N LEU A 83 -1.04 -9.01 -8.34
CA LEU A 83 -2.41 -8.49 -8.39
C LEU A 83 -3.02 -8.55 -9.79
N ALA A 84 -2.22 -8.42 -10.85
CA ALA A 84 -2.68 -8.42 -12.24
C ALA A 84 -3.62 -9.57 -12.63
N PRO A 85 -3.42 -10.83 -12.21
CA PRO A 85 -4.36 -11.91 -12.54
C PRO A 85 -5.66 -11.90 -11.70
N LEU A 86 -5.75 -11.04 -10.67
CA LEU A 86 -6.85 -11.04 -9.69
C LEU A 86 -7.84 -9.88 -9.88
N VAL A 87 -7.44 -8.82 -10.60
CA VAL A 87 -8.25 -7.62 -10.78
C VAL A 87 -8.20 -7.14 -12.22
N THR A 88 -9.13 -6.24 -12.59
CA THR A 88 -9.08 -5.61 -13.91
C THR A 88 -7.85 -4.72 -14.03
N LYS A 89 -7.34 -4.52 -15.26
CA LYS A 89 -6.22 -3.59 -15.51
C LYS A 89 -6.47 -2.21 -14.90
N ARG A 90 -7.69 -1.67 -15.06
CA ARG A 90 -8.03 -0.35 -14.54
C ARG A 90 -8.04 -0.31 -13.02
N GLU A 91 -8.56 -1.34 -12.36
CA GLU A 91 -8.51 -1.44 -10.90
C GLU A 91 -7.06 -1.58 -10.39
N LEU A 92 -6.23 -2.36 -11.09
CA LEU A 92 -4.80 -2.46 -10.82
C LEU A 92 -4.12 -1.09 -10.92
N ASP A 93 -4.41 -0.32 -11.97
CA ASP A 93 -3.84 1.01 -12.17
C ASP A 93 -4.18 1.95 -11.00
N TYR A 94 -5.42 1.95 -10.51
CA TYR A 94 -5.81 2.70 -9.30
C TYR A 94 -5.08 2.23 -8.04
N VAL A 95 -4.98 0.90 -7.84
CA VAL A 95 -4.29 0.34 -6.68
C VAL A 95 -2.82 0.73 -6.67
N ILE A 96 -2.12 0.53 -7.79
CA ILE A 96 -0.68 0.82 -7.86
C ILE A 96 -0.42 2.34 -7.77
N ALA A 97 -1.27 3.17 -8.36
CA ALA A 97 -1.17 4.62 -8.20
C ALA A 97 -1.29 5.03 -6.73
N ALA A 98 -2.33 4.54 -6.03
CA ALA A 98 -2.54 4.85 -4.61
C ALA A 98 -1.37 4.41 -3.71
N LEU A 99 -0.82 3.21 -3.93
CA LEU A 99 0.33 2.71 -3.18
C LEU A 99 1.60 3.53 -3.45
N THR A 100 1.83 3.91 -4.70
CA THR A 100 2.98 4.73 -5.11
C THR A 100 2.94 6.10 -4.41
N ILE A 101 1.78 6.76 -4.48
CA ILE A 101 1.57 8.08 -3.89
C ILE A 101 1.69 8.03 -2.36
N HIS A 102 1.07 7.04 -1.73
CA HIS A 102 1.17 6.82 -0.28
C HIS A 102 2.62 6.59 0.16
N CYS A 103 3.38 5.80 -0.59
CA CYS A 103 4.77 5.50 -0.30
C CYS A 103 5.65 6.77 -0.33
N ASP A 104 5.50 7.60 -1.36
CA ASP A 104 6.23 8.87 -1.46
C ASP A 104 5.89 9.79 -0.29
N GLU A 105 4.60 9.97 0.05
CA GLU A 105 4.22 10.83 1.17
C GLU A 105 4.74 10.30 2.50
N THR A 106 4.64 8.99 2.76
CA THR A 106 5.12 8.39 4.00
C THR A 106 6.63 8.55 4.14
N LEU A 107 7.37 8.30 3.05
CA LEU A 107 8.83 8.42 3.06
C LEU A 107 9.29 9.87 3.20
N LEU A 108 8.76 10.79 2.39
CA LEU A 108 9.15 12.20 2.39
C LEU A 108 8.69 12.94 3.64
N THR A 109 7.45 12.73 4.07
CA THR A 109 6.80 13.52 5.12
C THR A 109 7.04 12.95 6.51
N THR A 110 7.07 11.63 6.65
CA THR A 110 7.13 10.99 7.97
C THR A 110 8.54 10.54 8.32
N ILE A 111 9.19 9.77 7.44
CA ILE A 111 10.49 9.15 7.75
C ILE A 111 11.61 10.16 7.61
N LEU A 112 11.70 10.79 6.43
CA LEU A 112 12.75 11.75 6.16
C LEU A 112 12.68 12.95 7.09
N ASN A 113 11.52 13.61 7.24
CA ASN A 113 11.40 14.75 8.17
C ASN A 113 11.73 14.38 9.62
N ARG A 114 11.48 13.14 10.05
CA ARG A 114 11.88 12.67 11.39
C ARG A 114 13.38 12.51 11.51
N ILE A 115 14.05 11.99 10.48
CA ILE A 115 15.52 11.91 10.44
C ILE A 115 16.10 13.34 10.41
N PHE A 116 15.54 14.22 9.58
CA PHE A 116 15.93 15.63 9.49
C PHE A 116 15.81 16.34 10.83
N SER A 117 14.66 16.27 11.49
CA SER A 117 14.46 16.95 12.79
C SER A 117 15.41 16.46 13.89
N LYS A 118 15.80 15.18 13.88
CA LYS A 118 16.82 14.65 14.81
C LYS A 118 18.22 15.22 14.53
N LEU A 119 18.57 15.39 13.26
CA LEU A 119 19.90 15.85 12.84
C LEU A 119 20.02 17.38 12.83
N GLU A 120 18.94 18.10 12.54
CA GLU A 120 18.84 19.58 12.58
C GLU A 120 19.09 20.15 13.98
N CYS A 121 19.00 19.35 15.04
CA CYS A 121 19.40 19.74 16.40
C CYS A 121 20.90 20.09 16.51
N HIS A 122 21.73 19.70 15.54
CA HIS A 122 23.19 19.80 15.65
C HIS A 122 23.86 20.76 14.65
N CYS A 123 23.13 21.42 13.74
CA CYS A 123 23.72 22.31 12.73
C CYS A 123 22.91 23.60 12.54
N GLU A 124 23.51 24.76 12.79
CA GLU A 124 22.88 26.08 12.63
C GLU A 124 22.61 26.47 11.15
N SER A 125 23.24 25.79 10.18
CA SER A 125 23.10 26.08 8.74
C SER A 125 22.26 25.03 8.02
N LYS A 126 20.99 25.37 7.73
CA LYS A 126 19.99 24.46 7.15
C LYS A 126 20.16 24.12 5.66
N LEU A 127 20.95 24.90 4.91
CA LEU A 127 21.01 24.81 3.44
C LEU A 127 22.12 23.90 2.88
N HIS A 128 23.08 23.49 3.70
CA HIS A 128 24.31 22.84 3.20
C HIS A 128 24.50 21.39 3.68
N THR A 129 23.55 20.81 4.40
CA THR A 129 23.69 19.43 4.85
C THR A 129 23.53 18.46 3.66
N PRO A 130 24.34 17.39 3.57
CA PRO A 130 24.20 16.35 2.55
C PRO A 130 22.77 15.82 2.42
N LEU A 131 22.05 15.77 3.53
CA LEU A 131 20.69 15.28 3.59
C LEU A 131 19.67 16.23 2.92
N PHE A 132 19.83 17.56 3.04
CA PHE A 132 18.96 18.49 2.31
C PHE A 132 19.09 18.28 0.79
N ARG A 133 20.32 18.05 0.31
CA ARG A 133 20.58 17.72 -1.09
C ARG A 133 19.90 16.41 -1.48
N VAL A 134 20.07 15.37 -0.68
CA VAL A 134 19.42 14.08 -0.91
C VAL A 134 17.89 14.20 -0.96
N LYS A 135 17.26 14.94 -0.05
CA LYS A 135 15.81 15.21 -0.10
C LYS A 135 15.41 15.92 -1.39
N SER A 136 16.19 16.92 -1.80
CA SER A 136 15.94 17.66 -3.04
C SER A 136 16.16 16.83 -4.32
N GLN A 137 16.96 15.76 -4.20
CA GLN A 137 17.32 14.86 -5.28
C GLN A 137 16.53 13.53 -5.24
N TRP A 138 15.73 13.30 -4.19
CA TRP A 138 14.91 12.10 -4.07
C TRP A 138 14.05 11.97 -5.34
N PRO A 139 14.27 10.93 -6.16
CA PRO A 139 13.50 10.75 -7.36
C PRO A 139 12.15 10.18 -6.94
N SER A 140 11.19 11.06 -6.70
CA SER A 140 9.84 10.69 -6.30
C SER A 140 9.29 9.55 -7.17
N LEU A 141 8.79 8.49 -6.52
CA LEU A 141 8.20 7.33 -7.19
C LEU A 141 7.01 7.74 -8.06
N GLN A 142 6.21 8.71 -7.61
CA GLN A 142 5.08 9.23 -8.39
C GLN A 142 5.57 9.91 -9.70
N ARG A 143 6.76 10.53 -9.70
CA ARG A 143 7.34 11.14 -10.90
C ARG A 143 7.90 10.09 -11.86
N SER A 144 8.55 9.05 -11.34
CA SER A 144 9.15 8.00 -12.18
C SER A 144 8.12 7.00 -12.71
N GLN A 145 7.17 6.59 -11.86
CA GLN A 145 6.19 5.54 -12.16
C GLN A 145 4.88 6.08 -12.72
N LEU A 146 4.38 7.21 -12.22
CA LEU A 146 3.08 7.78 -12.61
C LEU A 146 3.21 9.01 -13.52
N GLN A 147 4.43 9.52 -13.70
CA GLN A 147 4.70 10.77 -14.42
C GLN A 147 3.90 11.97 -13.87
N CYS A 148 3.54 11.94 -12.58
CA CYS A 148 2.81 13.02 -11.92
C CYS A 148 3.70 13.77 -10.93
N ARG A 149 3.35 15.02 -10.63
CA ARG A 149 3.98 15.84 -9.57
C ARG A 149 3.04 16.07 -8.39
N ASP A 150 1.75 16.10 -8.67
CA ASP A 150 0.70 16.39 -7.70
C ASP A 150 -0.05 15.09 -7.34
N GLY A 151 0.68 14.12 -6.81
CA GLY A 151 0.12 12.81 -6.45
C GLY A 151 -1.01 12.92 -5.43
N GLY A 152 -0.94 13.91 -4.52
CA GLY A 152 -2.02 14.21 -3.59
C GLY A 152 -3.34 14.54 -4.28
N GLU A 153 -3.32 15.38 -5.33
CA GLU A 153 -4.52 15.73 -6.11
C GLU A 153 -5.03 14.51 -6.89
N LEU A 154 -4.13 13.83 -7.61
CA LEU A 154 -4.45 12.63 -8.38
C LEU A 154 -5.10 11.54 -7.52
N PHE A 155 -4.61 11.34 -6.29
CA PHE A 155 -5.19 10.38 -5.35
C PHE A 155 -6.68 10.67 -5.08
N TYR A 156 -7.03 11.93 -4.82
CA TYR A 156 -8.42 12.29 -4.52
C TYR A 156 -9.30 12.38 -5.77
N GLU A 157 -8.75 12.72 -6.93
CA GLU A 157 -9.44 12.60 -8.22
C GLU A 157 -9.85 11.14 -8.48
N GLN A 158 -8.91 10.22 -8.37
CA GLN A 158 -9.15 8.78 -8.50
C GLN A 158 -10.17 8.30 -7.46
N LEU A 159 -10.05 8.76 -6.21
CA LEU A 159 -10.98 8.39 -5.15
C LEU A 159 -12.42 8.79 -5.45
N ASN A 160 -12.63 10.00 -5.98
CA ASN A 160 -13.96 10.47 -6.36
C ASN A 160 -14.57 9.62 -7.49
N GLU A 161 -13.75 9.26 -8.48
CA GLU A 161 -14.15 8.35 -9.55
C GLU A 161 -14.52 6.96 -9.01
N LEU A 162 -13.67 6.39 -8.15
CA LEU A 162 -13.89 5.10 -7.50
C LEU A 162 -15.19 5.07 -6.70
N LEU A 163 -15.49 6.13 -5.94
CA LEU A 163 -16.73 6.22 -5.15
C LEU A 163 -17.98 6.22 -6.06
N SER A 164 -17.90 6.82 -7.25
CA SER A 164 -19.00 6.81 -8.23
C SER A 164 -19.26 5.43 -8.83
N GLN A 165 -18.23 4.57 -8.89
CA GLN A 165 -18.27 3.24 -9.49
C GLN A 165 -17.87 2.14 -8.48
N SER A 166 -18.30 2.32 -7.23
CA SER A 166 -17.78 1.55 -6.09
C SER A 166 -17.92 0.03 -6.20
N ALA A 167 -18.97 -0.46 -6.87
CA ALA A 167 -19.16 -1.90 -7.08
C ALA A 167 -18.14 -2.52 -8.04
N SER A 168 -17.57 -1.73 -8.97
CA SER A 168 -16.64 -2.21 -10.00
C SER A 168 -15.20 -2.27 -9.53
N TYR A 169 -14.85 -1.54 -8.46
CA TYR A 169 -13.46 -1.34 -8.02
C TYR A 169 -13.32 -1.54 -6.50
N ALA A 170 -13.82 -2.68 -6.01
CA ALA A 170 -13.88 -2.96 -4.58
C ALA A 170 -12.50 -2.97 -3.92
N LEU A 171 -11.48 -3.56 -4.56
CA LEU A 171 -10.12 -3.59 -4.01
C LEU A 171 -9.49 -2.21 -3.99
N ALA A 172 -9.64 -1.44 -5.07
CA ALA A 172 -9.10 -0.09 -5.13
C ALA A 172 -9.69 0.80 -4.01
N ILE A 173 -10.99 0.70 -3.74
CA ILE A 173 -11.64 1.39 -2.62
C ILE A 173 -11.02 0.99 -1.28
N GLU A 174 -10.83 -0.31 -1.06
CA GLU A 174 -10.24 -0.82 0.18
C GLU A 174 -8.80 -0.34 0.38
N VAL A 175 -7.99 -0.31 -0.69
CA VAL A 175 -6.62 0.22 -0.67
C VAL A 175 -6.61 1.72 -0.38
N HIS A 176 -7.46 2.52 -1.02
CA HIS A 176 -7.55 3.95 -0.72
C HIS A 176 -7.98 4.22 0.73
N TYR A 177 -8.95 3.45 1.23
CA TYR A 177 -9.34 3.51 2.64
C TYR A 177 -8.16 3.21 3.57
N PHE A 178 -7.38 2.17 3.24
CA PHE A 178 -6.21 1.81 4.02
C PHE A 178 -5.15 2.92 4.00
N CYS A 179 -4.81 3.49 2.85
CA CYS A 179 -3.87 4.60 2.75
C CYS A 179 -4.28 5.79 3.63
N LEU A 180 -5.56 6.19 3.60
CA LEU A 180 -6.09 7.25 4.47
C LEU A 180 -6.02 6.87 5.96
N LYS A 181 -6.29 5.61 6.31
CA LYS A 181 -6.16 5.13 7.70
C LYS A 181 -4.73 5.11 8.22
N GLN A 182 -3.75 4.97 7.33
CA GLN A 182 -2.32 5.08 7.67
C GLN A 182 -1.84 6.52 7.80
N GLY A 183 -2.74 7.51 7.61
CA GLY A 183 -2.43 8.92 7.82
C GLY A 183 -2.04 9.67 6.55
N PHE A 184 -2.32 9.12 5.36
CA PHE A 184 -2.20 9.88 4.13
C PHE A 184 -3.14 11.09 4.14
N LEU A 185 -2.60 12.27 3.92
CA LEU A 185 -3.33 13.54 3.88
C LEU A 185 -3.33 14.14 2.47
N GLY A 186 -2.23 14.06 1.72
CA GLY A 186 -2.11 14.69 0.40
C GLY A 186 -2.50 16.18 0.43
N GLN A 187 -3.38 16.58 -0.49
CA GLN A 187 -3.87 17.96 -0.58
C GLN A 187 -4.64 18.45 0.66
N TYR A 188 -5.13 17.54 1.52
CA TYR A 188 -5.90 17.88 2.72
C TYR A 188 -5.04 18.04 3.98
N VAL A 189 -3.72 18.24 3.84
CA VAL A 189 -2.82 18.53 4.98
C VAL A 189 -3.32 19.67 5.87
N ASN A 190 -3.97 20.69 5.27
CA ASN A 190 -4.53 21.85 5.99
C ASN A 190 -6.02 21.69 6.35
N ALA A 191 -6.66 20.58 5.97
CA ALA A 191 -8.07 20.31 6.20
C ALA A 191 -8.34 18.82 6.53
N PRO A 192 -7.73 18.27 7.60
CA PRO A 192 -7.78 16.84 7.91
C PRO A 192 -9.21 16.29 8.15
N HIS A 193 -10.15 17.15 8.56
CA HIS A 193 -11.56 16.76 8.72
C HIS A 193 -12.24 16.32 7.41
N GLU A 194 -11.72 16.74 6.24
CA GLU A 194 -12.19 16.23 4.96
C GLU A 194 -11.77 14.77 4.73
N VAL A 195 -10.60 14.38 5.25
CA VAL A 195 -10.15 12.97 5.23
C VAL A 195 -11.07 12.10 6.07
N ASP A 196 -11.48 12.56 7.26
CA ASP A 196 -12.44 11.84 8.11
C ASP A 196 -13.78 11.60 7.38
N ARG A 197 -14.29 12.62 6.69
CA ARG A 197 -15.52 12.50 5.88
C ARG A 197 -15.36 11.49 4.74
N LEU A 198 -14.19 11.44 4.10
CA LEU A 198 -13.90 10.48 3.04
C LEU A 198 -13.78 9.05 3.57
N LEU A 199 -13.13 8.87 4.73
CA LEU A 199 -13.05 7.59 5.43
C LEU A 199 -14.44 7.01 5.71
N ASP A 200 -15.38 7.85 6.17
CA ASP A 200 -16.76 7.42 6.40
C ASP A 200 -17.48 6.99 5.12
N LYS A 201 -17.28 7.72 4.01
CA LYS A 201 -17.85 7.36 2.69
C LYS A 201 -17.30 6.03 2.20
N LEU A 202 -15.99 5.83 2.31
CA LEU A 202 -15.32 4.60 1.91
C LEU A 202 -15.76 3.41 2.76
N ALA A 203 -15.85 3.56 4.08
CA ALA A 203 -16.32 2.50 4.97
C ALA A 203 -17.75 2.03 4.59
N LYS A 204 -18.63 2.97 4.25
CA LYS A 204 -19.98 2.66 3.74
C LYS A 204 -19.93 1.93 2.40
N ALA A 205 -19.08 2.37 1.47
CA ALA A 205 -18.91 1.71 0.18
C ALA A 205 -18.38 0.27 0.31
N ILE A 206 -17.39 0.05 1.17
CA ILE A 206 -16.83 -1.28 1.48
C ILE A 206 -17.92 -2.21 2.04
N THR A 207 -18.66 -1.73 3.05
CA THR A 207 -19.75 -2.50 3.68
C THR A 207 -20.83 -2.90 2.66
N LYS A 208 -21.18 -1.97 1.76
CA LYS A 208 -22.15 -2.21 0.68
C LYS A 208 -21.63 -3.28 -0.29
N ASN A 209 -20.38 -3.19 -0.71
CA ASN A 209 -19.76 -4.14 -1.64
C ASN A 209 -19.68 -5.55 -1.04
N HIS A 210 -19.31 -5.68 0.24
CA HIS A 210 -19.27 -6.97 0.93
C HIS A 210 -20.65 -7.59 1.07
N SER A 211 -21.67 -6.78 1.39
CA SER A 211 -23.06 -7.26 1.51
C SER A 211 -23.60 -7.77 0.17
N ALA A 212 -23.26 -7.10 -0.94
CA ALA A 212 -23.65 -7.51 -2.29
C ALA A 212 -22.98 -8.83 -2.74
N TYR A 213 -21.80 -9.16 -2.22
CA TYR A 213 -21.10 -10.41 -2.54
C TYR A 213 -21.66 -11.62 -1.76
N ILE A 214 -22.16 -11.40 -0.54
CA ILE A 214 -22.69 -12.46 0.32
C ILE A 214 -24.11 -12.88 -0.10
N ALA A 215 -24.93 -11.95 -0.60
CA ALA A 215 -26.33 -12.21 -0.94
C ALA A 215 -26.54 -13.30 -2.04
N PRO A 216 -25.75 -13.36 -3.12
CA PRO A 216 -25.88 -14.42 -4.14
C PRO A 216 -25.43 -15.80 -3.64
N GLN A 217 -24.36 -15.86 -2.84
CA GLN A 217 -23.81 -17.14 -2.34
C GLN A 217 -24.72 -17.83 -1.31
N ALA A 218 -25.52 -17.04 -0.58
CA ALA A 218 -26.53 -17.58 0.32
C ALA A 218 -27.72 -18.21 -0.43
N ILE A 219 -28.04 -17.74 -1.64
CA ILE A 219 -29.11 -18.30 -2.47
C ILE A 219 -28.66 -19.63 -3.08
N ASP A 220 -27.43 -19.73 -3.60
CA ASP A 220 -26.88 -20.98 -4.16
C ASP A 220 -26.71 -22.08 -3.09
N ALA A 221 -26.35 -21.71 -1.85
CA ALA A 221 -26.27 -22.65 -0.73
C ALA A 221 -27.64 -23.15 -0.24
N LEU A 222 -28.72 -22.42 -0.54
CA LEU A 222 -30.09 -22.82 -0.22
C LEU A 222 -30.72 -23.67 -1.33
N THR A 223 -30.36 -23.46 -2.60
CA THR A 223 -30.87 -24.25 -3.73
C THR A 223 -30.21 -25.63 -3.85
N GLU A 224 -28.96 -25.80 -3.44
CA GLU A 224 -28.29 -27.13 -3.42
C GLU A 224 -28.83 -28.09 -2.34
N ASN A 225 -29.56 -27.57 -1.33
CA ASN A 225 -30.14 -28.40 -0.27
C ASN A 225 -31.55 -28.93 -0.59
N ASP A 226 -32.28 -28.33 -1.54
CA ASP A 226 -33.64 -28.74 -1.89
C ASP A 226 -33.69 -29.90 -2.91
N GLU A 227 -32.63 -30.11 -3.71
CA GLU A 227 -32.61 -31.22 -4.69
C GLU A 227 -32.32 -32.60 -4.07
N ARG A 228 -31.94 -32.69 -2.79
CA ARG A 228 -31.61 -33.98 -2.14
C ARG A 228 -32.79 -34.68 -1.45
N PHE A 229 -33.97 -34.06 -1.33
CA PHE A 229 -35.12 -34.65 -0.63
C PHE A 229 -36.24 -35.20 -1.53
N GLY A 230 -36.06 -35.18 -2.86
CA GLY A 230 -37.13 -35.48 -3.82
C GLY A 230 -37.14 -36.85 -4.49
N GLN A 231 -36.46 -37.89 -4.00
CA GLN A 231 -36.52 -39.23 -4.62
C GLN A 231 -36.49 -40.38 -3.61
N ASN A 232 -37.63 -40.67 -2.97
CA ASN A 232 -37.97 -42.06 -2.61
C ASN A 232 -39.39 -42.14 -2.06
N THR A 233 -40.33 -42.71 -2.84
CA THR A 233 -41.25 -43.76 -2.39
C THR A 233 -42.24 -44.10 -3.52
N LYS A 234 -41.96 -45.17 -4.26
CA LYS A 234 -42.99 -46.02 -4.88
C LYS A 234 -42.39 -47.42 -5.09
N LYS A 235 -42.62 -48.31 -4.12
CA LYS A 235 -42.49 -49.76 -4.28
C LYS A 235 -43.89 -50.36 -4.12
N GLU A 236 -44.46 -50.82 -5.22
CA GLU A 236 -45.63 -51.71 -5.23
C GLU A 236 -45.18 -53.16 -5.00
N PRO A 237 -45.93 -53.98 -4.23
CA PRO A 237 -45.65 -55.40 -4.10
C PRO A 237 -46.42 -56.20 -5.16
N LYS A 238 -45.69 -57.01 -5.95
CA LYS A 238 -46.25 -58.10 -6.75
C LYS A 238 -46.47 -59.32 -5.85
N ILE A 239 -47.73 -59.70 -5.64
CA ILE A 239 -48.12 -61.00 -5.11
C ILE A 239 -48.72 -61.79 -6.29
N GLY A 240 -47.98 -62.78 -6.77
CA GLY A 240 -48.47 -63.78 -7.72
C GLY A 240 -48.57 -65.13 -7.00
N GLY A 241 -49.79 -65.63 -6.85
CA GLY A 241 -50.06 -66.97 -6.34
C GLY A 241 -51.18 -67.58 -7.17
N ASP A 242 -50.80 -68.45 -8.10
CA ASP A 242 -51.69 -69.41 -8.75
C ASP A 242 -52.09 -70.48 -7.74
N HIS A 243 -53.38 -70.80 -7.64
CA HIS A 243 -53.89 -72.18 -7.53
C HIS A 243 -55.40 -72.19 -7.82
N ALA A 244 -55.80 -73.30 -8.43
CA ALA A 244 -56.98 -73.45 -9.27
C ALA A 244 -58.19 -74.05 -8.54
N ILE A 245 -59.26 -74.20 -9.34
CA ILE A 245 -60.34 -75.20 -9.33
C ILE A 245 -61.72 -74.67 -8.91
N THR A 246 -62.58 -74.54 -9.93
CA THR A 246 -64.04 -74.79 -9.90
C THR A 246 -64.30 -76.20 -10.46
N PRO A 247 -65.49 -76.80 -10.28
CA PRO A 247 -66.69 -76.37 -9.58
C PRO A 247 -67.01 -77.13 -8.29
#